data_AF-A0A9D9S649-F1
#
_entry.id   AF-A0A9D9S649-F1
#
_cell.length_a   1.000
_cell.length_b   1.000
_cell.length_c   1.000
_cell.angle_alpha   90.00
_cell.angle_beta   90.00
_cell.angle_gamma   90.00
#
_symmetry.space_group_name_H-M   'P 1'
#
loop_
_entity.id
_entity.type
_entity.pdbx_description
1 polymer ?
#
loop_
_entity_poly.entity_id
_entity_poly.type
_entity_poly.pdbx_seq_one_letter_code
_entity_poly.pdbx_strand_id
1 'polypeptide(L)'
;MVERLTVIFFIALCLLLGFYLILAPWDALFGPWGENYLLAFVADKAGTPMIRTAVASTWFRGGVTGLGVLNLLIAFWEIANFNKSVRMLEGTDDSDVA
;
A
#
# COMPACT_ATOMS: atom_id res chain seq x y z
N MET A 1 -0.33 12.94 22.85
CA MET A 1 0.42 13.56 21.73
C MET A 1 0.88 12.53 20.70
N VAL A 2 1.20 11.31 21.12
CA VAL A 2 1.71 10.24 20.24
C VAL A 2 0.63 9.76 19.27
N GLU A 3 -0.62 9.73 19.70
CA GLU A 3 -1.80 9.26 18.97
C GLU A 3 -2.03 10.11 17.71
N ARG A 4 -1.95 11.43 17.84
CA ARG A 4 -2.02 12.36 16.71
C ARG A 4 -0.92 12.12 15.69
N LEU A 5 0.31 11.90 16.17
CA LEU A 5 1.46 11.62 15.31
C LEU A 5 1.28 10.28 14.59
N THR A 6 0.77 9.26 15.27
CA THR A 6 0.47 7.95 14.72
C THR A 6 -0.58 8.03 13.61
N VAL A 7 -1.68 8.77 13.79
CA VAL A 7 -2.70 8.96 12.73
C VAL A 7 -2.11 9.70 11.54
N ILE A 8 -1.33 10.76 11.77
CA ILE A 8 -0.65 11.49 10.68
C ILE A 8 0.29 10.58 9.90
N PHE A 9 1.09 9.78 10.60
CA PHE A 9 2.02 8.84 9.99
C PHE A 9 1.29 7.76 9.20
N PHE A 10 0.19 7.22 9.74
CA PHE A 10 -0.66 6.27 9.04
C PHE A 10 -1.23 6.85 7.74
N ILE A 11 -1.78 8.07 7.77
CA ILE A 11 -2.26 8.77 6.57
C ILE A 11 -1.13 8.94 5.56
N ALA A 12 0.04 9.41 5.99
CA ALA A 12 1.18 9.62 5.12
C ALA A 12 1.66 8.31 4.46
N LEU A 13 1.70 7.20 5.21
CA LEU A 13 2.02 5.88 4.68
C LEU A 13 0.99 5.42 3.65
N CYS A 14 -0.31 5.55 3.93
CA CYS A 14 -1.35 5.20 2.96
C CYS A 14 -1.27 6.04 1.68
N LEU A 15 -0.98 7.34 1.79
CA LEU A 15 -0.78 8.17 0.60
C LEU A 15 0.45 7.72 -0.20
N LEU A 16 1.62 7.62 0.43
CA LEU A 16 2.87 7.24 -0.23
C LEU A 16 2.78 5.85 -0.87
N LEU A 17 2.29 4.87 -0.12
CA LEU A 17 2.10 3.51 -0.60
C LEU A 17 1.02 3.45 -1.69
N GLY A 18 -0.08 4.20 -1.53
CA GLY A 18 -1.14 4.29 -2.52
C GLY A 18 -0.65 4.79 -3.86
N PHE A 19 0.08 5.91 -3.87
CA PHE A 19 0.72 6.43 -5.09
C PHE A 19 1.74 5.45 -5.67
N TYR A 20 2.57 4.84 -4.84
CA TYR A 20 3.54 3.85 -5.29
C TYR A 20 2.88 2.65 -5.98
N LEU A 21 1.84 2.08 -5.37
CA LEU A 21 1.09 0.93 -5.94
C LEU A 21 0.34 1.29 -7.22
N ILE A 22 -0.14 2.53 -7.34
CA ILE A 22 -0.77 3.00 -8.59
C ILE A 22 0.26 3.11 -9.70
N LEU A 23 1.47 3.59 -9.43
CA LEU A 23 2.43 3.98 -10.47
C LEU A 23 3.44 2.88 -10.82
N ALA A 24 3.83 2.05 -9.85
CA ALA A 24 4.82 0.99 -10.03
C ALA A 24 4.51 0.01 -11.18
N PRO A 25 3.25 -0.43 -11.41
CA PRO A 25 2.96 -1.45 -12.41
C PRO A 25 2.96 -0.98 -13.86
N TRP A 26 3.07 0.33 -14.13
CA TRP A 26 2.84 0.91 -15.46
C TRP A 26 4.10 1.31 -16.21
N ASP A 27 5.26 0.83 -15.76
CA ASP A 27 6.56 1.01 -16.41
C ASP A 27 7.00 2.49 -16.62
N ALA A 28 6.20 3.46 -16.13
CA ALA A 28 6.37 4.88 -16.41
C ALA A 28 7.45 5.56 -15.54
N LEU A 29 7.61 5.11 -14.29
CA LEU A 29 8.49 5.76 -13.30
C LEU A 29 9.59 4.84 -12.75
N PHE A 30 9.32 3.54 -12.61
CA PHE A 30 10.19 2.62 -11.86
C PHE A 30 10.84 1.54 -12.75
N GLY A 31 10.77 1.71 -14.08
CA GLY A 31 11.28 0.74 -15.04
C GLY A 31 10.34 -0.45 -15.26
N PRO A 32 10.79 -1.51 -15.97
CA PRO A 32 9.92 -2.60 -16.39
C PRO A 32 9.47 -3.49 -15.22
N TRP A 33 8.21 -3.35 -14.82
CA TRP A 33 7.51 -4.10 -13.77
C TRP A 33 7.62 -5.63 -13.93
N GLY A 34 7.57 -6.13 -15.17
CA GLY A 34 7.68 -7.55 -15.48
C GLY A 34 9.11 -8.10 -15.53
N GLU A 35 10.13 -7.26 -15.43
CA GLU A 35 11.54 -7.63 -15.59
C GLU A 35 12.39 -7.32 -14.35
N ASN A 36 11.88 -7.72 -13.18
CA ASN A 36 12.59 -7.57 -11.92
C ASN A 36 13.49 -8.78 -11.62
N TYR A 37 14.72 -8.52 -11.13
CA TYR A 37 15.67 -9.59 -10.76
C TYR A 37 15.09 -10.55 -9.71
N LEU A 38 14.33 -10.03 -8.74
CA LEU A 38 13.65 -10.86 -7.74
C LEU A 38 12.59 -11.76 -8.36
N LEU A 39 11.83 -11.24 -9.33
CA LEU A 39 10.80 -12.00 -10.03
C LEU A 39 11.43 -13.10 -10.90
N ALA A 40 12.56 -12.80 -11.55
CA ALA A 40 13.34 -13.80 -12.29
C ALA A 40 13.87 -14.89 -11.37
N PHE A 41 14.49 -14.52 -10.24
CA PHE A 41 14.99 -15.48 -9.26
C PHE A 41 13.89 -16.38 -8.68
N VAL A 42 12.72 -15.80 -8.36
CA VAL A 42 11.58 -16.56 -7.83
C VAL A 42 10.99 -17.47 -8.91
N ALA A 43 10.82 -16.99 -10.14
CA ALA A 43 10.31 -17.79 -11.24
C ALA A 43 11.24 -18.97 -11.57
N ASP A 44 12.55 -18.73 -11.57
CA ASP A 44 13.58 -19.75 -11.80
C ASP A 44 13.57 -20.79 -10.66
N LYS A 45 13.56 -20.33 -9.40
CA LYS A 45 13.55 -21.22 -8.24
C LYS A 45 12.26 -22.03 -8.12
N ALA A 46 11.13 -21.45 -8.51
CA ALA A 46 9.83 -22.13 -8.54
C ALA A 46 9.62 -22.96 -9.81
N GLY A 47 10.55 -22.94 -10.77
CA GLY A 47 10.44 -23.65 -12.05
C GLY A 47 9.22 -23.26 -12.88
N THR A 48 8.62 -22.10 -12.62
CA THR A 48 7.31 -21.70 -13.16
C THR A 48 7.41 -20.34 -13.84
N PRO A 49 7.75 -20.31 -15.14
CA PRO A 49 7.82 -19.06 -15.91
C PRO A 49 6.46 -18.34 -15.99
N MET A 50 5.36 -19.06 -15.72
CA MET A 50 4.01 -18.52 -15.66
C MET A 50 3.84 -17.40 -14.62
N ILE A 51 4.61 -17.43 -13.51
CA ILE A 51 4.55 -16.38 -12.47
C ILE A 51 4.93 -15.02 -13.08
N ARG A 52 5.95 -15.00 -13.94
CA ARG A 52 6.39 -13.79 -14.62
C ARG A 52 5.30 -13.23 -15.53
N THR A 53 4.65 -14.10 -16.31
CA THR A 53 3.54 -13.73 -17.20
C THR A 53 2.32 -13.24 -16.43
N ALA A 54 2.00 -13.88 -15.30
CA ALA A 54 0.89 -13.49 -14.44
C ALA A 54 1.11 -12.09 -13.84
N VAL A 55 2.31 -11.82 -13.30
CA VAL A 55 2.66 -10.51 -12.72
C VAL A 55 2.75 -9.41 -13.78
N ALA A 56 3.22 -9.76 -14.98
CA ALA A 56 3.26 -8.83 -16.11
C ALA A 56 1.87 -8.54 -16.71
N SER A 57 0.86 -9.35 -16.41
CA SER A 57 -0.48 -9.21 -16.98
C SER A 57 -1.18 -7.91 -16.54
N THR A 58 -1.98 -7.33 -17.44
CA THR A 58 -2.75 -6.12 -17.16
C THR A 58 -3.77 -6.32 -16.03
N TRP A 59 -4.28 -7.53 -15.84
CA TRP A 59 -5.15 -7.87 -14.70
C TRP A 59 -4.43 -7.72 -13.36
N PHE A 60 -3.22 -8.27 -13.24
CA PHE A 60 -2.43 -8.14 -12.02
C PHE A 60 -2.04 -6.68 -11.75
N ARG A 61 -1.57 -5.97 -12.79
CA ARG A 61 -1.27 -4.52 -12.73
C ARG A 61 -2.49 -3.71 -12.28
N GLY A 62 -3.67 -4.03 -12.80
CA GLY A 62 -4.94 -3.41 -12.41
C GLY A 62 -5.31 -3.70 -10.96
N GLY A 63 -5.13 -4.94 -10.49
CA GLY A 63 -5.33 -5.30 -9.09
C GLY A 63 -4.42 -4.52 -8.14
N VAL A 64 -3.13 -4.43 -8.46
CA VAL A 64 -2.14 -3.64 -7.70
C VAL A 64 -2.52 -2.16 -7.68
N THR A 65 -2.94 -1.62 -8.83
CA THR A 65 -3.42 -0.22 -8.93
C THR A 65 -4.68 -0.01 -8.07
N GLY A 66 -5.62 -0.95 -8.09
CA GLY A 66 -6.83 -0.91 -7.27
C GLY A 66 -6.53 -0.89 -5.77
N LEU A 67 -5.55 -1.67 -5.31
CA LEU A 67 -5.04 -1.61 -3.93
C LEU A 67 -4.44 -0.24 -3.59
N GLY A 68 -3.75 0.39 -4.55
CA GLY A 68 -3.25 1.74 -4.39
C GLY A 68 -4.35 2.79 -4.28
N VAL A 69 -5.39 2.70 -5.13
CA VAL A 69 -6.58 3.57 -5.04
C VAL A 69 -7.29 3.40 -3.70
N LEU A 70 -7.45 2.16 -3.21
CA LEU A 70 -8.04 1.90 -1.89
C LEU A 70 -7.24 2.58 -0.77
N ASN A 71 -5.91 2.53 -0.82
CA ASN A 71 -5.05 3.23 0.14
C ASN A 71 -5.30 4.75 0.11
N LEU A 72 -5.43 5.36 -1.07
CA LEU A 72 -5.76 6.78 -1.17
C LEU A 72 -7.15 7.09 -0.59
N LEU A 73 -8.16 6.26 -0.87
CA LEU A 73 -9.50 6.43 -0.31
C LEU A 73 -9.49 6.38 1.22
N ILE A 74 -8.77 5.42 1.80
CA ILE A 74 -8.60 5.31 3.27
C ILE A 74 -7.91 6.57 3.80
N ALA A 75 -6.82 7.01 3.19
CA ALA A 75 -6.12 8.23 3.62
C ALA A 75 -7.02 9.47 3.58
N PHE A 76 -7.79 9.68 2.50
CA PHE A 76 -8.73 10.79 2.41
C PHE A 76 -9.84 10.69 3.45
N TRP A 77 -10.34 9.48 3.71
CA TRP A 77 -11.34 9.26 4.74
C TRP A 77 -10.82 9.56 6.15
N GLU A 78 -9.58 9.16 6.46
CA GLU A 78 -8.90 9.47 7.72
C GLU A 78 -8.65 10.97 7.88
N ILE A 79 -8.27 11.68 6.80
CA ILE A 79 -8.14 13.15 6.82
C ILE A 79 -9.49 13.80 7.15
N ALA A 80 -10.59 13.35 6.53
CA ALA A 80 -11.92 13.88 6.78
C ALA A 80 -12.43 13.57 8.21
N ASN A 81 -12.00 12.45 8.80
CA ASN A 81 -12.45 11.98 10.12
C ASN A 81 -11.36 12.07 11.21
N PHE A 82 -10.33 12.89 10.98
CA PHE A 82 -9.11 12.91 11.79
C PHE A 82 -9.35 12.98 13.30
N ASN A 83 -10.23 13.88 13.75
CA ASN A 83 -10.53 14.05 15.17
C ASN A 83 -11.16 12.79 15.81
N LYS A 84 -11.94 12.03 15.04
CA LYS A 84 -12.57 10.79 15.51
C LYS A 84 -11.53 9.68 15.63
N SER A 85 -10.62 9.57 14.66
CA SER A 85 -9.54 8.57 14.65
C SER A 85 -8.56 8.78 15.80
N VAL A 86 -8.18 10.03 16.06
CA VAL A 86 -7.33 10.38 17.22
C VAL A 86 -8.02 10.02 18.54
N ARG A 87 -9.30 10.37 18.69
CA ARG A 87 -10.04 10.08 19.93
C ARG A 87 -10.21 8.58 20.20
N MET A 88 -10.32 7.77 19.14
CA MET A 88 -10.35 6.31 19.29
C MET A 88 -9.04 5.77 19.89
N LEU A 89 -7.89 6.27 19.44
CA LEU A 89 -6.60 5.84 19.96
C LEU A 89 -6.36 6.34 21.39
N GLU A 90 -6.74 7.59 21.69
CA GLU A 90 -6.65 8.14 23.05
C GLU A 90 -7.53 7.34 24.04
N GLY A 91 -8.71 6.89 23.63
CA GLY A 91 -9.61 6.11 24.49
C GLY A 91 -9.20 4.65 24.73
N THR A 92 -8.35 4.09 23.87
CA THR A 92 -7.78 2.74 24.07
C THR A 92 -6.62 2.76 25.08
N ASP A 93 -5.77 3.78 25.02
CA ASP A 93 -4.62 3.94 25.93
C ASP A 93 -5.07 4.05 27.41
N ASP A 94 -6.18 4.74 27.68
CA ASP A 94 -6.72 4.90 29.04
C ASP A 94 -7.31 3.59 29.62
N SER A 95 -7.68 2.62 28.78
CA SER A 95 -8.29 1.35 29.19
C SER A 95 -7.29 0.20 29.43
N ASP A 96 -6.09 0.27 28.84
CA ASP A 96 -5.04 -0.76 29.02
C ASP A 96 -4.13 -0.50 30.23
N VAL A 97 -4.29 0.65 30.91
CA VAL A 97 -3.48 1.06 32.07
C VAL A 97 -4.26 0.92 33.41
N ALA A 98 -5.52 0.48 33.36
CA ALA A 98 -6.38 0.24 34.53
C ALA A 98 -6.45 -1.25 34.93
#